data_AF-A0A9E1IM28-F1
#
_entry.id   AF-A0A9E1IM28-F1
#
_cell.length_a   1.000
_cell.length_b   1.000
_cell.length_c   1.000
_cell.angle_alpha   90.00
_cell.angle_beta   90.00
_cell.angle_gamma   90.00
#
_symmetry.space_group_name_H-M   'P 1'
#
loop_
_entity.id
_entity.type
_entity.pdbx_description
1 polymer ?
#
loop_
_entity_poly.entity_id
_entity_poly.type
_entity_poly.pdbx_seq_one_letter_code
_entity_poly.pdbx_strand_id
1 'polypeptide(L)'
;MRLSQITFASHNRPTLFTSHEEFTWAAATIARTTHGRAILFCAADDHGHVVFAGDRFSVGRICSGMVRALNRELDHRVKVSIWPVDGRKHLETLISYVLNQTKHHGIQSNPTLWPGSCFHDLIGARLLPGFDADLLRRILPRLRDETIYAKVNLPPLVPASDEQLSLVGLKQLRQSATRTLPQPHGYRGRPSRTATVQLARQLGFQTAEIARALHMSPRTIRELTAAPREPTVEYAIRMQVSLLLANQPDQART
;
A
#
# COMPACT_ATOMS: atom_id res chain seq x y z
N MET A 1 21.41 14.22 5.40
CA MET A 1 20.04 13.80 5.76
C MET A 1 20.12 12.72 6.83
N ARG A 2 19.40 12.85 7.95
CA ARG A 2 19.35 11.81 9.00
C ARG A 2 18.10 10.97 8.82
N LEU A 3 18.19 9.71 9.23
CA LEU A 3 17.09 8.75 9.20
C LEU A 3 16.73 8.35 10.62
N SER A 4 15.44 8.14 10.86
CA SER A 4 14.95 7.65 12.15
C SER A 4 13.90 6.57 11.92
N GLN A 5 13.92 5.56 12.78
CA GLN A 5 12.87 4.57 12.90
C GLN A 5 11.97 4.96 14.06
N ILE A 6 10.67 5.01 13.79
CA ILE A 6 9.63 5.02 14.81
C ILE A 6 9.07 3.61 14.94
N THR A 7 8.89 3.17 16.17
CA THR A 7 8.00 2.06 16.51
C THR A 7 6.87 2.60 17.36
N PHE A 8 5.62 2.34 16.97
CA PHE A 8 4.44 2.64 17.78
C PHE A 8 3.74 1.36 18.17
N ALA A 9 3.23 1.26 19.40
CA ALA A 9 2.50 0.08 19.88
C ALA A 9 1.42 0.51 20.88
N SER A 10 0.38 -0.30 21.04
CA SER A 10 -0.59 -0.07 22.12
C SER A 10 0.05 -0.21 23.51
N HIS A 11 -0.48 0.53 24.48
CA HIS A 11 -0.09 0.30 25.88
C HIS A 11 -0.58 -1.08 26.34
N ASN A 12 0.33 -1.93 26.80
CA ASN A 12 0.08 -3.34 27.21
C ASN A 12 -0.19 -4.30 26.04
N ARG A 13 0.12 -3.89 24.81
CA ARG A 13 0.05 -4.70 23.59
C ARG A 13 -1.33 -5.35 23.26
N PRO A 14 -2.50 -4.72 23.51
CA PRO A 14 -3.70 -5.16 22.82
C PRO A 14 -3.55 -4.96 21.30
N THR A 15 -4.25 -5.79 20.52
CA THR A 15 -4.33 -5.63 19.06
C THR A 15 -4.85 -4.24 18.71
N LEU A 16 -4.12 -3.54 17.83
CA LEU A 16 -4.47 -2.22 17.30
C LEU A 16 -5.32 -2.31 16.04
N PHE A 17 -5.08 -3.31 15.20
CA PHE A 17 -5.76 -3.49 13.93
C PHE A 17 -6.13 -4.95 13.74
N THR A 18 -7.38 -5.17 13.37
CA THR A 18 -8.02 -6.48 13.26
C THR A 18 -8.52 -6.75 11.84
N SER A 19 -8.69 -5.71 11.02
CA SER A 19 -9.25 -5.82 9.67
C SER A 19 -8.37 -5.25 8.58
N HIS A 20 -8.58 -5.72 7.34
CA HIS A 20 -7.90 -5.21 6.15
C HIS A 20 -8.11 -3.70 5.95
N GLU A 21 -9.29 -3.20 6.29
CA GLU A 21 -9.65 -1.79 6.19
C GLU A 21 -8.86 -0.94 7.19
N GLU A 22 -8.72 -1.42 8.43
CA GLU A 22 -7.91 -0.76 9.47
C GLU A 22 -6.42 -0.72 9.10
N PHE A 23 -5.86 -1.80 8.57
CA PHE A 23 -4.48 -1.80 8.09
C PHE A 23 -4.27 -0.85 6.90
N THR A 24 -5.23 -0.79 5.98
CA THR A 24 -5.19 0.14 4.85
C THR A 24 -5.26 1.59 5.34
N TRP A 25 -6.14 1.86 6.30
CA TRP A 25 -6.24 3.15 6.96
C TRP A 25 -4.95 3.52 7.70
N ALA A 26 -4.33 2.58 8.41
CA ALA A 26 -3.07 2.79 9.12
C ALA A 26 -1.95 3.17 8.14
N ALA A 27 -1.80 2.44 7.04
CA ALA A 27 -0.83 2.75 5.98
C ALA A 27 -1.06 4.17 5.40
N ALA A 28 -2.31 4.51 5.07
CA ALA A 28 -2.67 5.84 4.57
C ALA A 28 -2.42 6.95 5.60
N THR A 29 -2.65 6.68 6.88
CA THR A 29 -2.39 7.62 7.97
C THR A 29 -0.90 7.85 8.18
N ILE A 30 -0.08 6.80 8.13
CA ILE A 30 1.39 6.89 8.18
C ILE A 30 1.89 7.74 7.00
N ALA A 31 1.53 7.41 5.76
CA ALA A 31 1.96 8.14 4.57
C ALA A 31 1.56 9.63 4.65
N ARG A 32 0.29 9.92 4.96
CA ARG A 32 -0.22 11.30 5.07
C ARG A 32 0.50 12.13 6.13
N THR A 33 0.73 11.57 7.32
CA THR A 33 1.31 12.31 8.45
C THR A 33 2.82 12.53 8.33
N THR A 34 3.48 11.77 7.47
CA THR A 34 4.93 11.91 7.22
C THR A 34 5.26 12.93 6.13
N HIS A 35 4.27 13.44 5.39
CA HIS A 35 4.42 14.50 4.40
C HIS A 35 5.52 14.24 3.35
N GLY A 36 5.55 13.03 2.76
CA GLY A 36 6.53 12.68 1.73
C GLY A 36 7.90 12.27 2.29
N ARG A 37 8.00 11.98 3.59
CA ARG A 37 9.27 11.62 4.22
C ARG A 37 9.37 10.17 4.63
N ALA A 38 8.26 9.42 4.65
CA ALA A 38 8.29 7.98 4.88
C ALA A 38 8.93 7.25 3.70
N ILE A 39 9.91 6.41 4.01
CA ILE A 39 10.62 5.57 3.04
C ILE A 39 10.38 4.08 3.27
N LEU A 40 10.00 3.67 4.49
CA LEU A 40 9.59 2.32 4.84
C LEU A 40 8.50 2.38 5.91
N PHE A 41 7.52 1.49 5.86
CA PHE A 41 6.63 1.25 6.98
C PHE A 41 6.01 -0.15 6.92
N CYS A 42 5.56 -0.63 8.08
CA CYS A 42 4.62 -1.73 8.19
C CYS A 42 3.80 -1.55 9.46
N ALA A 43 2.46 -1.61 9.33
CA ALA A 43 1.56 -1.80 10.47
C ALA A 43 1.33 -3.31 10.65
N ALA A 44 1.78 -3.88 11.77
CA ALA A 44 1.41 -5.20 12.25
C ALA A 44 0.16 -5.09 13.14
N ASP A 45 -0.30 -6.19 13.73
CA ASP A 45 -1.55 -6.26 14.49
C ASP A 45 -1.53 -5.43 15.79
N ASP A 46 -0.47 -5.46 16.59
CA ASP A 46 -0.36 -4.75 17.88
C ASP A 46 0.58 -3.53 17.86
N HIS A 47 1.33 -3.34 16.78
CA HIS A 47 2.33 -2.28 16.64
C HIS A 47 2.61 -1.95 15.17
N GLY A 48 3.41 -0.92 14.93
CA GLY A 48 3.91 -0.62 13.60
C GLY A 48 5.29 0.03 13.61
N HIS A 49 5.97 -0.10 12.48
CA HIS A 49 7.28 0.47 12.22
C HIS A 49 7.20 1.47 11.08
N VAL A 50 7.92 2.59 11.21
CA VAL A 50 8.03 3.63 10.16
C VAL A 50 9.46 4.13 10.13
N VAL A 51 10.08 4.18 8.95
CA VAL A 51 11.36 4.83 8.72
C VAL A 51 11.15 6.05 7.85
N PHE A 52 11.69 7.19 8.26
CA PHE A 52 11.57 8.45 7.52
C PHE A 52 12.83 9.30 7.64
N ALA A 53 12.94 10.26 6.73
CA ALA A 53 14.05 11.21 6.67
C ALA A 53 13.71 12.55 7.32
N GLY A 54 14.63 13.08 8.12
CA GLY A 54 14.48 14.41 8.72
C GLY A 54 15.48 14.70 9.83
N ASP A 55 15.55 15.97 10.23
CA ASP A 55 16.20 16.38 11.47
C ASP A 55 15.36 15.97 12.70
N ARG A 56 15.95 16.07 13.90
CA ARG A 56 15.31 15.67 15.17
C ARG A 56 13.99 16.41 15.43
N PHE A 57 13.89 17.69 15.10
CA PHE A 57 12.70 18.50 15.32
C PHE A 57 11.58 18.07 14.38
N SER A 58 11.89 17.94 13.08
CA SER A 58 11.02 17.38 12.06
C SER A 58 10.48 16.00 12.46
N VAL A 59 11.36 15.14 12.97
CA VAL A 59 11.03 13.80 13.46
C VAL A 59 10.03 13.85 14.61
N GLY A 60 10.29 14.68 15.62
CA GLY A 60 9.36 14.87 16.75
C GLY A 60 7.99 15.36 16.30
N ARG A 61 7.93 16.33 15.39
CA ARG A 61 6.67 16.88 14.88
C ARG A 61 5.84 15.85 14.10
N ILE A 62 6.49 15.08 13.22
CA ILE A 62 5.86 13.97 12.47
C ILE A 62 5.32 12.93 13.44
N CYS A 63 6.14 12.51 14.40
CA CYS A 63 5.75 11.57 15.45
C CYS A 63 4.50 12.03 16.20
N SER A 64 4.49 13.28 16.70
CA SER A 64 3.32 13.82 17.39
C SER A 64 2.07 13.88 16.52
N GLY A 65 2.22 14.25 15.23
CA GLY A 65 1.12 14.26 14.27
C GLY A 65 0.53 12.87 14.03
N MET A 66 1.40 11.88 13.81
CA MET A 66 1.02 10.49 13.61
C MET A 66 0.33 9.91 14.85
N VAL A 67 0.89 10.10 16.04
CA VAL A 67 0.28 9.63 17.31
C VAL A 67 -1.11 10.23 17.52
N ARG A 68 -1.27 11.54 17.27
CA ARG A 68 -2.59 12.20 17.39
C ARG A 68 -3.59 11.62 16.39
N ALA A 69 -3.17 11.36 15.15
CA ALA A 69 -4.04 10.79 14.13
C ALA A 69 -4.45 9.35 14.46
N LEU A 70 -3.51 8.54 14.97
CA LEU A 70 -3.77 7.16 15.39
C LEU A 70 -4.70 7.12 16.61
N ASN A 71 -4.39 7.87 17.67
CA ASN A 71 -5.20 7.91 18.90
C ASN A 71 -6.61 8.50 18.73
N ARG A 72 -6.91 9.14 17.60
CA ARG A 72 -8.26 9.66 17.32
C ARG A 72 -9.21 8.56 16.88
N GLU A 73 -8.71 7.54 16.18
CA GLU A 73 -9.52 6.46 15.61
C GLU A 73 -9.37 5.14 16.38
N LEU A 74 -8.30 4.99 17.17
CA LEU A 74 -8.04 3.79 17.97
C LEU A 74 -8.60 3.94 19.38
N ASP A 75 -9.19 2.85 19.90
CA ASP A 75 -9.68 2.76 21.28
C ASP A 75 -8.56 2.75 22.33
N HIS A 76 -7.31 2.59 21.89
CA HIS A 76 -6.13 2.51 22.74
C HIS A 76 -5.12 3.59 22.41
N ARG A 77 -4.49 4.14 23.46
CA ARG A 77 -3.38 5.06 23.30
C ARG A 77 -2.14 4.32 22.79
N VAL A 78 -1.56 4.82 21.71
CA VAL A 78 -0.27 4.35 21.20
C VAL A 78 0.88 5.00 21.97
N LYS A 79 1.88 4.20 22.32
CA LYS A 79 3.20 4.62 22.80
C LYS A 79 4.18 4.59 21.63
N VAL A 80 5.14 5.51 21.62
CA VAL A 80 6.13 5.62 20.55
C VAL A 80 7.55 5.61 21.09
N SER A 81 8.42 4.85 20.42
CA SER A 81 9.87 4.89 20.56
C SER A 81 10.49 5.38 19.26
N ILE A 82 11.53 6.22 19.36
CA ILE A 82 12.27 6.76 18.23
C ILE A 82 13.73 6.33 18.33
N TRP A 83 14.26 5.76 17.26
CA TRP A 83 15.63 5.28 17.17
C TRP A 83 16.34 5.88 15.96
N PRO A 84 17.63 6.25 16.05
CA PRO A 84 18.39 6.61 14.87
C PRO A 84 18.60 5.38 13.97
N VAL A 85 18.66 5.61 12.65
CA VAL A 85 19.12 4.58 11.70
C VAL A 85 20.59 4.80 11.40
N ASP A 86 21.43 3.92 11.93
CA ASP A 86 22.88 4.00 11.90
C ASP A 86 23.47 3.56 10.54
N GLY A 87 23.27 4.42 9.55
CA GLY A 87 23.88 4.28 8.24
C GLY A 87 23.21 3.24 7.34
N ARG A 88 23.90 2.95 6.23
CA ARG A 88 23.37 2.18 5.10
C ARG A 88 23.03 0.74 5.46
N LYS A 89 23.96 0.03 6.11
CA LYS A 89 23.79 -1.39 6.46
C LYS A 89 22.59 -1.59 7.40
N HIS A 90 22.41 -0.69 8.36
CA HIS A 90 21.24 -0.73 9.25
C HIS A 90 19.94 -0.53 8.45
N LEU A 91 19.90 0.45 7.54
CA LEU A 91 18.73 0.64 6.67
C LEU A 91 18.41 -0.59 5.81
N GLU A 92 19.42 -1.23 5.21
CA GLU A 92 19.23 -2.45 4.41
C GLU A 92 18.65 -3.61 5.24
N THR A 93 19.09 -3.77 6.49
CA THR A 93 18.48 -4.72 7.45
C THR A 93 17.04 -4.35 7.75
N LEU A 94 16.75 -3.06 7.97
CA LEU A 94 15.39 -2.58 8.24
C LEU A 94 14.41 -2.84 7.10
N ILE A 95 14.84 -2.80 5.83
CA ILE A 95 13.99 -3.18 4.70
C ILE A 95 13.49 -4.62 4.90
N SER A 96 14.41 -5.56 5.12
CA SER A 96 14.04 -6.97 5.31
C SER A 96 13.12 -7.15 6.52
N TYR A 97 13.45 -6.49 7.63
CA TYR A 97 12.69 -6.58 8.88
C TYR A 97 11.28 -6.02 8.73
N VAL A 98 11.12 -4.83 8.13
CA VAL A 98 9.82 -4.16 7.95
C VAL A 98 8.94 -4.94 6.98
N LEU A 99 9.49 -5.46 5.88
CA LEU A 99 8.70 -6.19 4.88
C LEU A 99 8.27 -7.59 5.36
N ASN A 100 8.94 -8.17 6.37
CA ASN A 100 8.63 -9.49 6.92
C ASN A 100 7.94 -9.45 8.30
N GLN A 101 7.40 -8.31 8.72
CA GLN A 101 6.75 -8.18 10.04
C GLN A 101 5.65 -9.21 10.26
N THR A 102 4.81 -9.47 9.26
CA THR A 102 3.73 -10.47 9.41
C THR A 102 4.28 -11.86 9.74
N LYS A 103 5.38 -12.26 9.10
CA LYS A 103 6.06 -13.53 9.38
C LYS A 103 6.69 -13.53 10.79
N HIS A 104 7.34 -12.45 11.19
CA HIS A 104 7.94 -12.33 12.53
C HIS A 104 6.91 -12.40 13.65
N HIS A 105 5.70 -11.89 13.41
CA HIS A 105 4.60 -11.91 14.37
C HIS A 105 3.71 -13.15 14.27
N GLY A 106 4.04 -14.12 13.40
CA GLY A 106 3.23 -15.33 13.22
C GLY A 106 1.83 -15.06 12.66
N ILE A 107 1.61 -13.89 12.05
CA ILE A 107 0.34 -13.54 11.42
C ILE A 107 0.18 -14.44 10.18
N GLN A 108 -0.90 -15.22 10.16
CA GLN A 108 -1.24 -16.12 9.05
C GLN A 108 -1.72 -15.33 7.82
N SER A 109 -0.81 -14.59 7.21
CA SER A 109 -1.05 -13.78 6.02
C SER A 109 0.17 -13.78 5.13
N ASN A 110 -0.05 -13.62 3.83
CA ASN A 110 1.03 -13.50 2.88
C ASN A 110 1.65 -12.09 2.97
N PRO A 111 2.97 -11.94 3.27
CA PRO A 111 3.63 -10.64 3.38
C PRO A 111 3.45 -9.76 2.14
N THR A 112 3.37 -10.37 0.95
CA THR A 112 3.22 -9.66 -0.33
C THR A 112 1.82 -9.09 -0.54
N LEU A 113 0.81 -9.56 0.21
CA LEU A 113 -0.58 -9.08 0.14
C LEU A 113 -0.98 -8.28 1.39
N TRP A 114 -0.03 -8.02 2.30
CA TRP A 114 -0.34 -7.37 3.56
C TRP A 114 -0.66 -5.88 3.36
N PRO A 115 -1.91 -5.43 3.63
CA PRO A 115 -2.33 -4.04 3.40
C PRO A 115 -1.56 -3.02 4.25
N GLY A 116 -1.07 -3.42 5.43
CA GLY A 116 -0.33 -2.55 6.34
C GLY A 116 1.13 -2.32 5.92
N SER A 117 1.63 -3.05 4.92
CA SER A 117 3.04 -3.01 4.48
C SER A 117 3.25 -1.97 3.38
N CYS A 118 4.42 -1.32 3.36
CA CYS A 118 4.85 -0.46 2.27
C CYS A 118 5.32 -1.21 1.00
N PHE A 119 5.33 -2.55 1.02
CA PHE A 119 5.76 -3.36 -0.13
C PHE A 119 5.05 -2.95 -1.43
N HIS A 120 3.73 -2.76 -1.38
CA HIS A 120 2.94 -2.36 -2.56
C HIS A 120 3.37 -1.00 -3.11
N ASP A 121 3.72 -0.07 -2.24
CA ASP A 121 4.15 1.26 -2.65
C ASP A 121 5.55 1.26 -3.25
N LEU A 122 6.46 0.42 -2.70
CA LEU A 122 7.82 0.26 -3.21
C LEU A 122 7.85 -0.26 -4.65
N ILE A 123 6.99 -1.21 -4.98
CA ILE A 123 6.90 -1.81 -6.33
C ILE A 123 5.92 -1.08 -7.25
N GLY A 124 5.37 0.05 -6.82
CA GLY A 124 4.45 0.87 -7.61
C GLY A 124 3.07 0.24 -7.81
N ALA A 125 2.66 -0.74 -6.99
CA ALA A 125 1.32 -1.32 -7.00
C ALA A 125 0.32 -0.51 -6.15
N ARG A 126 0.78 0.42 -5.32
CA ARG A 126 -0.09 1.31 -4.55
C ARG A 126 0.43 2.74 -4.58
N LEU A 127 -0.50 3.67 -4.69
CA LEU A 127 -0.22 5.10 -4.74
C LEU A 127 -0.71 5.73 -3.44
N LEU A 128 0.19 5.83 -2.47
CA LEU A 128 -0.06 6.50 -1.19
C LEU A 128 0.50 7.93 -1.19
N PRO A 129 -0.36 8.96 -1.14
CA PRO A 129 0.10 10.33 -0.97
C PRO A 129 0.92 10.49 0.32
N GLY A 130 2.17 10.93 0.16
CA GLY A 130 3.10 11.15 1.27
C GLY A 130 4.08 10.00 1.55
N PHE A 131 4.04 8.91 0.79
CA PHE A 131 5.13 7.94 0.73
C PHE A 131 6.12 8.31 -0.39
N ASP A 132 7.43 8.19 -0.16
CA ASP A 132 8.47 8.54 -1.14
C ASP A 132 9.43 7.35 -1.37
N ALA A 133 9.05 6.46 -2.29
CA ALA A 133 9.88 5.33 -2.71
C ALA A 133 11.18 5.79 -3.38
N ASP A 134 11.16 6.93 -4.07
CA ASP A 134 12.34 7.44 -4.78
C ASP A 134 13.37 7.99 -3.81
N LEU A 135 12.95 8.52 -2.66
CA LEU A 135 13.87 8.89 -1.59
C LEU A 135 14.64 7.68 -1.08
N LEU A 136 13.98 6.52 -0.92
CA LEU A 136 14.68 5.28 -0.56
C LEU A 136 15.72 4.91 -1.63
N ARG A 137 15.36 4.99 -2.91
CA ARG A 137 16.27 4.71 -4.04
C ARG A 137 17.44 5.71 -4.09
N ARG A 138 17.21 6.99 -3.79
CA ARG A 138 18.28 8.01 -3.69
C ARG A 138 19.25 7.71 -2.53
N ILE A 139 18.75 7.23 -1.39
CA ILE A 139 19.58 6.85 -0.24
C ILE A 139 20.34 5.55 -0.51
N LEU A 140 19.70 4.60 -1.18
CA LEU A 140 20.24 3.28 -1.51
C LEU A 140 20.29 3.10 -3.03
N PRO A 141 21.22 3.75 -3.75
CA PRO A 141 21.24 3.73 -5.22
C PRO A 141 21.56 2.37 -5.85
N ARG A 142 21.92 1.37 -5.03
CA ARG A 142 22.11 -0.03 -5.48
C ARG A 142 20.94 -0.93 -5.08
N LEU A 143 19.94 -0.41 -4.38
CA LEU A 143 18.71 -1.16 -4.10
C LEU A 143 17.94 -1.27 -5.41
N ARG A 144 17.85 -2.50 -5.92
CA ARG A 144 17.09 -2.80 -7.13
C ARG A 144 15.75 -3.42 -6.75
N ASP A 145 14.79 -3.36 -7.66
CA ASP A 145 13.46 -3.92 -7.41
C ASP A 145 13.55 -5.44 -7.15
N GLU A 146 14.46 -6.17 -7.81
CA GLU A 146 14.67 -7.61 -7.56
C GLU A 146 15.07 -7.89 -6.10
N THR A 147 15.81 -6.97 -5.48
CA THR A 147 16.18 -7.10 -4.07
C THR A 147 14.96 -6.97 -3.17
N ILE A 148 14.04 -6.04 -3.49
CA ILE A 148 12.80 -5.81 -2.73
C ILE A 148 11.89 -7.03 -2.86
N TYR A 149 11.70 -7.56 -4.07
CA TYR A 149 10.94 -8.78 -4.33
C TYR A 149 11.51 -10.00 -3.58
N ALA A 150 12.84 -10.19 -3.63
CA ALA A 150 13.50 -11.27 -2.93
C ALA A 150 13.30 -11.22 -1.41
N LYS A 151 13.16 -10.03 -0.80
CA LYS A 151 12.88 -9.90 0.65
C LYS A 151 11.55 -10.50 1.06
N VAL A 152 10.59 -10.63 0.15
CA VAL A 152 9.26 -11.20 0.41
C VAL A 152 9.06 -12.54 -0.31
N ASN A 153 10.16 -13.17 -0.76
CA ASN A 153 10.17 -14.46 -1.48
C ASN A 153 9.31 -14.46 -2.75
N LEU A 154 9.28 -13.35 -3.47
CA LEU A 154 8.58 -13.22 -4.75
C LEU A 154 9.61 -13.03 -5.87
N PRO A 155 9.41 -13.61 -7.07
CA PRO A 155 10.16 -13.18 -8.24
C PRO A 155 9.75 -11.75 -8.64
N PRO A 156 10.58 -11.02 -9.39
CA PRO A 156 10.19 -9.74 -9.98
C PRO A 156 8.93 -9.89 -10.82
N LEU A 157 7.96 -9.01 -10.60
CA LEU A 157 6.71 -8.99 -11.37
C LEU A 157 6.77 -7.93 -12.45
N VAL A 158 6.03 -8.17 -13.53
CA VAL A 158 5.71 -7.18 -14.55
C VAL A 158 4.23 -6.80 -14.47
N PRO A 159 3.81 -5.61 -14.93
CA PRO A 159 2.41 -5.23 -14.98
C PRO A 159 1.57 -6.21 -15.79
N ALA A 160 0.38 -6.54 -15.29
CA ALA A 160 -0.53 -7.47 -15.98
C ALA A 160 -0.90 -6.99 -17.38
N SER A 161 -0.95 -7.93 -18.33
CA SER A 161 -1.39 -7.70 -19.71
C SER A 161 -2.90 -7.46 -19.80
N ASP A 162 -3.39 -6.99 -20.95
CA ASP A 162 -4.83 -6.79 -21.19
C ASP A 162 -5.60 -8.12 -21.15
N GLU A 163 -5.00 -9.22 -21.60
CA GLU A 163 -5.58 -10.55 -21.48
C GLU A 163 -5.73 -10.94 -20.00
N GLN A 164 -4.69 -10.76 -19.19
CA GLN A 164 -4.73 -11.06 -17.76
C GLN A 164 -5.75 -10.21 -17.01
N LEU A 165 -5.83 -8.90 -17.31
CA LEU A 165 -6.86 -8.03 -16.74
C LEU A 165 -8.28 -8.46 -17.12
N SER A 166 -8.47 -8.90 -18.36
CA SER A 166 -9.76 -9.41 -18.84
C SER A 166 -10.17 -10.68 -18.11
N LEU A 167 -9.23 -11.61 -17.90
CA LEU A 167 -9.46 -12.89 -17.22
C LEU A 167 -9.87 -12.73 -15.74
N VAL A 168 -9.30 -11.77 -15.00
CA VAL A 168 -9.68 -11.56 -13.59
C VAL A 168 -11.07 -10.94 -13.41
N GLY A 169 -11.60 -10.31 -14.48
CA GLY A 169 -12.95 -9.74 -14.52
C GLY A 169 -13.14 -8.47 -13.69
N LEU A 170 -14.32 -7.86 -13.84
CA LEU A 170 -14.65 -6.53 -13.31
C LEU A 170 -14.60 -6.44 -11.77
N LYS A 171 -14.96 -7.52 -11.07
CA LYS A 171 -14.95 -7.56 -9.59
C LYS A 171 -13.52 -7.43 -9.06
N GLN A 172 -12.59 -8.22 -9.59
CA GLN A 172 -11.19 -8.20 -9.16
C GLN A 172 -10.49 -6.92 -9.61
N LEU A 173 -10.83 -6.42 -10.80
CA LEU A 173 -10.32 -5.14 -11.29
C LEU A 173 -10.70 -3.98 -10.35
N ARG A 174 -11.97 -3.92 -9.91
CA ARG A 174 -12.44 -2.93 -8.91
C ARG A 174 -11.69 -3.03 -7.59
N GLN A 175 -11.50 -4.25 -7.08
CA GLN A 175 -10.77 -4.48 -5.83
C GLN A 175 -9.31 -4.02 -5.95
N SER A 176 -8.65 -4.33 -7.07
CA SER A 176 -7.28 -3.92 -7.38
C SER A 176 -7.16 -2.39 -7.47
N ALA A 177 -8.12 -1.72 -8.13
CA ALA A 177 -8.19 -0.26 -8.17
C ALA A 177 -8.39 0.37 -6.78
N THR A 178 -9.15 -0.28 -5.91
CA THR A 178 -9.39 0.19 -4.53
C THR A 178 -8.13 0.06 -3.68
N ARG A 179 -7.38 -1.04 -3.83
CA ARG A 179 -6.08 -1.24 -3.15
C ARG A 179 -5.00 -0.31 -3.68
N THR A 180 -5.05 0.03 -4.96
CA THR A 180 -4.12 0.97 -5.61
C THR A 180 -4.29 2.39 -5.09
N LEU A 181 -5.55 2.83 -4.93
CA LEU A 181 -5.91 4.19 -4.54
C LEU A 181 -6.69 4.18 -3.22
N PRO A 182 -6.05 3.77 -2.10
CA PRO A 182 -6.72 3.68 -0.81
C PRO A 182 -7.26 5.07 -0.41
N GLN A 183 -8.46 5.10 0.12
CA GLN A 183 -9.13 6.34 0.50
C GLN A 183 -9.23 6.44 2.02
N PRO A 184 -9.25 7.66 2.59
CA PRO A 184 -9.63 7.84 3.99
C PRO A 184 -11.01 7.24 4.27
N HIS A 185 -11.21 6.80 5.52
CA HIS A 185 -12.50 6.28 5.97
C HIS A 185 -13.63 7.29 5.67
N GLY A 186 -14.75 6.81 5.11
CA GLY A 186 -15.92 7.62 4.78
C GLY A 186 -15.88 8.34 3.42
N TYR A 187 -14.75 8.33 2.70
CA TYR A 187 -14.69 8.90 1.35
C TYR A 187 -15.27 7.95 0.29
N ARG A 188 -16.18 8.45 -0.53
CA ARG A 188 -16.71 7.73 -1.69
C ARG A 188 -15.61 7.68 -2.76
N GLY A 189 -14.98 6.53 -2.95
CA GLY A 189 -13.80 6.32 -3.81
C GLY A 189 -14.01 6.58 -5.31
N ARG A 190 -14.26 7.83 -5.69
CA ARG A 190 -14.40 8.26 -7.08
C ARG A 190 -13.13 7.97 -7.91
N PRO A 191 -11.89 8.19 -7.42
CA PRO A 191 -10.69 7.89 -8.21
C PRO A 191 -10.57 6.42 -8.59
N SER A 192 -10.70 5.49 -7.64
CA SER A 192 -10.63 4.05 -7.92
C SER A 192 -11.76 3.58 -8.86
N ARG A 193 -12.97 4.12 -8.70
CA ARG A 193 -14.10 3.87 -9.61
C ARG A 193 -13.82 4.37 -11.02
N THR A 194 -13.28 5.59 -11.16
CA THR A 194 -12.91 6.18 -12.45
C THR A 194 -11.90 5.30 -13.17
N ALA A 195 -10.82 4.92 -12.48
CA ALA A 195 -9.77 4.06 -13.03
C ALA A 195 -10.30 2.67 -13.42
N THR A 196 -11.18 2.08 -12.59
CA THR A 196 -11.85 0.80 -12.90
C THR A 196 -12.66 0.89 -14.19
N VAL A 197 -13.47 1.94 -14.34
CA VAL A 197 -14.32 2.16 -15.52
C VAL A 197 -13.48 2.38 -16.78
N GLN A 198 -12.45 3.22 -16.69
CA GLN A 198 -11.57 3.51 -17.82
C GLN A 198 -10.84 2.26 -18.31
N LEU A 199 -10.25 1.48 -17.39
CA LEU A 199 -9.59 0.21 -17.73
C LEU A 199 -10.59 -0.79 -18.31
N ALA A 200 -11.75 -0.97 -17.68
CA ALA A 200 -12.78 -1.88 -18.21
C ALA A 200 -13.22 -1.50 -19.63
N ARG A 201 -13.38 -0.21 -19.94
CA ARG A 201 -13.72 0.23 -21.29
C ARG A 201 -12.61 -0.04 -22.29
N GLN A 202 -11.35 0.12 -21.92
CA GLN A 202 -10.21 -0.23 -22.78
C GLN A 202 -10.19 -1.74 -23.11
N LEU A 203 -10.50 -2.57 -22.12
CA LEU A 203 -10.57 -4.03 -22.26
C LEU A 203 -11.81 -4.51 -23.05
N GLY A 204 -12.62 -3.59 -23.59
CA GLY A 204 -13.77 -3.91 -24.43
C GLY A 204 -15.06 -4.24 -23.67
N PHE A 205 -15.10 -4.15 -22.33
CA PHE A 205 -16.33 -4.37 -21.57
C PHE A 205 -17.41 -3.35 -21.95
N GLN A 206 -18.63 -3.82 -22.11
CA GLN A 206 -19.77 -2.99 -22.48
C GLN A 206 -20.23 -2.13 -21.31
N THR A 207 -20.73 -0.92 -21.60
CA THR A 207 -21.23 0.02 -20.58
C THR A 207 -22.25 -0.62 -19.64
N ALA A 208 -23.14 -1.48 -20.17
CA ALA A 208 -24.15 -2.18 -19.38
C ALA A 208 -23.54 -3.21 -18.41
N GLU A 209 -22.49 -3.90 -18.81
CA GLU A 209 -21.77 -4.88 -17.97
C GLU A 209 -21.04 -4.16 -16.84
N ILE A 210 -20.34 -3.06 -17.16
CA ILE A 210 -19.65 -2.22 -16.17
C ILE A 210 -20.65 -1.63 -15.17
N ALA A 211 -21.75 -1.06 -15.67
CA ALA A 211 -22.82 -0.49 -14.85
C ALA A 211 -23.39 -1.51 -13.85
N ARG A 212 -23.68 -2.74 -14.33
CA ARG A 212 -24.18 -3.84 -13.51
C ARG A 212 -23.16 -4.26 -12.45
N ALA A 213 -21.91 -4.50 -12.85
CA ALA A 213 -20.86 -5.00 -11.94
C ALA A 213 -20.47 -3.96 -10.86
N LEU A 214 -20.55 -2.68 -11.17
CA LEU A 214 -20.18 -1.60 -10.25
C LEU A 214 -21.38 -1.00 -9.50
N HIS A 215 -22.60 -1.46 -9.78
CA HIS A 215 -23.86 -0.90 -9.26
C HIS A 215 -23.96 0.62 -9.51
N MET A 216 -23.75 1.03 -10.77
CA MET A 216 -23.80 2.42 -11.21
C MET A 216 -24.74 2.60 -12.38
N SER A 217 -25.24 3.82 -12.58
CA SER A 217 -26.03 4.12 -13.77
C SER A 217 -25.15 4.15 -15.04
N PRO A 218 -25.68 3.79 -16.22
CA PRO A 218 -24.96 3.94 -17.49
C PRO A 218 -24.47 5.38 -17.75
N ARG A 219 -25.23 6.38 -17.30
CA ARG A 219 -24.82 7.79 -17.37
C ARG A 219 -23.53 8.03 -16.58
N THR A 220 -23.47 7.55 -15.34
CA THR A 220 -22.26 7.63 -14.50
C THR A 220 -21.07 6.95 -15.17
N ILE A 221 -21.27 5.78 -15.81
CA ILE A 221 -20.19 5.11 -16.54
C ILE A 221 -19.65 5.98 -17.68
N ARG A 222 -20.51 6.60 -18.49
CA ARG A 222 -20.09 7.53 -19.56
C ARG A 222 -19.32 8.73 -19.00
N GLU A 223 -19.82 9.34 -17.93
CA GLU A 223 -19.16 10.46 -17.25
C GLU A 223 -17.77 10.08 -16.74
N LEU A 224 -17.62 8.90 -16.10
CA LEU A 224 -16.32 8.43 -15.61
C LEU A 224 -15.37 8.02 -16.76
N THR A 225 -15.90 7.51 -17.87
CA THR A 225 -15.12 7.15 -19.05
C THR A 225 -14.49 8.38 -19.70
N ALA A 226 -15.21 9.51 -19.70
CA ALA A 226 -14.75 10.77 -20.31
C ALA A 226 -13.70 11.52 -19.48
N ALA A 227 -13.46 11.11 -18.22
CA ALA A 227 -12.44 11.73 -17.39
C ALA A 227 -11.03 11.51 -17.99
N PRO A 228 -10.06 12.42 -17.74
CA PRO A 228 -8.67 12.21 -18.12
C PRO A 228 -8.11 10.90 -17.54
N ARG A 229 -7.25 10.24 -18.31
CA ARG A 229 -6.58 9.01 -17.90
C ARG A 229 -5.24 9.33 -17.25
N GLU A 230 -4.91 8.62 -16.17
CA GLU A 230 -3.64 8.73 -15.47
C GLU A 230 -2.82 7.44 -15.66
N PRO A 231 -1.77 7.44 -16.51
CA PRO A 231 -0.99 6.23 -16.81
C PRO A 231 -0.38 5.55 -15.57
N THR A 232 0.04 6.35 -14.58
CA THR A 232 0.60 5.83 -13.32
C THR A 232 -0.41 5.03 -12.51
N VAL A 233 -1.69 5.45 -12.52
CA VAL A 233 -2.77 4.71 -11.85
C VAL A 233 -3.03 3.39 -12.55
N GLU A 234 -3.07 3.39 -13.87
CA GLU A 234 -3.23 2.16 -14.66
C GLU A 234 -2.10 1.17 -14.42
N TYR A 235 -0.84 1.64 -14.47
CA TYR A 235 0.33 0.82 -14.15
C TYR A 235 0.19 0.17 -12.77
N ALA A 236 -0.18 0.96 -11.76
CA ALA A 236 -0.30 0.46 -10.40
C ALA A 236 -1.44 -0.57 -10.23
N ILE A 237 -2.56 -0.39 -10.93
CA ILE A 237 -3.65 -1.38 -10.97
C ILE A 237 -3.19 -2.69 -11.61
N ARG A 238 -2.46 -2.60 -12.73
CA ARG A 238 -1.87 -3.78 -13.40
C ARG A 238 -0.90 -4.51 -12.49
N MET A 239 -0.07 -3.78 -11.75
CA MET A 239 0.83 -4.37 -10.74
C MET A 239 0.06 -5.04 -9.59
N GLN A 240 -1.07 -4.48 -9.13
CA GLN A 240 -1.95 -5.14 -8.15
C GLN A 240 -2.53 -6.45 -8.69
N VAL A 241 -2.94 -6.48 -9.96
CA VAL A 241 -3.44 -7.71 -10.58
C VAL A 241 -2.32 -8.75 -10.69
N SER A 242 -1.12 -8.37 -11.13
CA SER A 242 0.04 -9.28 -11.14
C SER A 242 0.35 -9.86 -9.77
N LEU A 243 0.33 -9.02 -8.73
CA LEU A 243 0.50 -9.48 -7.34
C LEU A 243 -0.56 -10.50 -6.94
N LEU A 244 -1.81 -10.26 -7.30
CA LEU A 244 -2.89 -11.19 -6.99
C LEU A 244 -2.72 -12.52 -7.70
N LEU A 245 -2.42 -12.49 -9.00
CA LEU A 245 -2.19 -13.69 -9.81
C LEU A 245 -1.00 -14.50 -9.30
N ALA A 246 0.11 -13.86 -8.95
CA ALA A 246 1.30 -14.52 -8.40
C ALA A 246 1.08 -15.18 -7.03
N ASN A 247 -0.02 -14.83 -6.34
CA ASN A 247 -0.36 -15.35 -5.01
C ASN A 247 -1.64 -16.19 -5.01
N GLN A 248 -2.23 -16.45 -6.18
CA GLN A 248 -3.26 -17.48 -6.27
C GLN A 248 -2.57 -18.83 -6.07
N PRO A 249 -3.00 -19.65 -5.09
CA PRO A 249 -2.50 -21.02 -5.00
C PRO A 249 -2.83 -21.68 -6.34
N ASP A 250 -1.84 -22.28 -7.01
CA ASP A 250 -1.98 -22.94 -8.31
C ASP A 250 -3.34 -23.65 -8.40
N GLN A 251 -4.35 -23.02 -9.00
CA GLN A 251 -5.61 -23.67 -9.37
C GLN A 251 -5.40 -24.57 -10.60
N ALA A 252 -4.14 -24.93 -10.91
CA ALA A 252 -3.69 -25.55 -12.15
C ALA A 252 -2.46 -26.46 -11.94
N ARG A 253 -2.49 -27.34 -10.94
CA ARG A 253 -1.80 -28.65 -11.03
C ARG A 253 -2.79 -29.79 -11.30
N THR A 254 -3.83 -29.50 -12.08
CA THR A 254 -4.80 -30.46 -12.64
C THR A 254 -4.99 -30.14 -14.10
#